data_AF-A0A127SQC2-F1
#
_entry.id   AF-A0A127SQC2-F1
#
_cell.length_a   1.000
_cell.length_b   1.000
_cell.length_c   1.000
_cell.angle_alpha   90.00
_cell.angle_beta   90.00
_cell.angle_gamma   90.00
#
_symmetry.space_group_name_H-M   'P 1'
#
loop_
_entity.id
_entity.type
_entity.pdbx_description
1 polymer ?
#
loop_
_entity_poly.entity_id
_entity_poly.type
_entity_poly.pdbx_seq_one_letter_code
_entity_poly.pdbx_strand_id
1 'polypeptide(L)'
;EEVNVPDLAASFQERIAGILAEKLLLAAADTGAKQVCLAGGVAANGRLRQLVNDGAQKLGAKVYLPELKFCGDNGAMIAAQGYYQYIAGHTAGLELNGLPTLPIDYE
;
A
#
# COMPACT_ATOMS: atom_id res chain seq x y z
N GLU A 1 -18.82 -17.92 27.87
CA GLU A 1 -19.57 -17.89 26.59
C GLU A 1 -18.67 -18.41 25.48
N GLU A 2 -19.27 -18.98 24.45
CA GLU A 2 -18.57 -19.43 23.25
C GLU A 2 -18.40 -18.23 22.30
N VAL A 3 -17.21 -18.07 21.72
CA VAL A 3 -16.90 -16.93 20.85
C VAL A 3 -17.48 -17.16 19.46
N ASN A 4 -18.32 -16.24 18.97
CA ASN A 4 -18.73 -16.22 17.57
C ASN A 4 -17.56 -15.74 16.70
N VAL A 5 -16.85 -16.69 16.08
CA VAL A 5 -15.64 -16.45 15.27
C VAL A 5 -15.89 -15.49 14.10
N PRO A 6 -16.95 -15.65 13.28
CA PRO A 6 -17.33 -14.66 12.25
C PRO A 6 -17.47 -13.23 12.78
N ASP A 7 -18.17 -13.04 13.89
CA ASP A 7 -18.40 -11.70 14.45
C ASP A 7 -17.12 -11.06 14.96
N LEU A 8 -16.26 -11.87 15.59
CA LEU A 8 -14.93 -11.43 16.05
C LEU A 8 -14.05 -11.03 14.86
N ALA A 9 -14.00 -11.85 13.80
CA ALA A 9 -13.20 -11.58 12.61
C ALA A 9 -13.68 -10.32 11.88
N ALA A 10 -14.99 -10.14 11.73
CA ALA A 10 -15.58 -8.95 11.12
C ALA A 10 -15.28 -7.69 11.94
N SER A 11 -15.44 -7.75 13.26
CA SER A 11 -15.15 -6.63 14.16
C SER A 11 -13.67 -6.24 14.13
N PHE A 12 -12.77 -7.23 14.10
CA PHE A 12 -11.34 -7.00 13.94
C PHE A 12 -11.01 -6.37 12.59
N GLN A 13 -11.53 -6.92 11.49
CA GLN A 13 -11.32 -6.39 10.15
C GLN A 13 -11.80 -4.95 10.05
N GLU A 14 -13.00 -4.65 10.52
CA GLU A 14 -13.57 -3.29 10.49
C GLU A 14 -12.69 -2.31 11.26
N ARG A 15 -12.21 -2.71 12.45
CA ARG A 15 -11.37 -1.84 13.26
C ARG A 15 -10.04 -1.54 12.58
N ILE A 16 -9.36 -2.55 12.06
CA ILE A 16 -8.05 -2.38 11.39
C ILE A 16 -8.22 -1.59 10.09
N ALA A 17 -9.19 -1.94 9.25
CA ALA A 17 -9.43 -1.24 7.98
C ALA A 17 -9.81 0.22 8.22
N GLY A 18 -10.64 0.50 9.23
CA GLY A 18 -11.01 1.85 9.63
C GLY A 18 -9.81 2.70 10.05
N ILE A 19 -8.94 2.18 10.93
CA ILE A 19 -7.74 2.90 11.39
C ILE A 19 -6.82 3.22 10.21
N LEU A 20 -6.55 2.24 9.35
CA LEU A 20 -5.63 2.43 8.22
C LEU A 20 -6.19 3.45 7.21
N ALA A 21 -7.48 3.36 6.88
CA ALA A 21 -8.12 4.31 5.97
C ALA A 21 -8.13 5.73 6.55
N GLU A 22 -8.51 5.89 7.82
CA GLU A 22 -8.51 7.18 8.50
C GLU A 22 -7.12 7.84 8.47
N LYS A 23 -6.08 7.10 8.87
CA LYS A 23 -4.70 7.63 8.91
C LYS A 23 -4.18 8.01 7.53
N LEU A 24 -4.46 7.21 6.49
CA LEU A 24 -4.08 7.54 5.12
C LEU A 24 -4.77 8.82 4.62
N LEU A 25 -6.07 8.95 4.86
CA LEU A 25 -6.85 10.09 4.39
C LEU A 25 -6.48 11.37 5.13
N LEU A 26 -6.19 11.28 6.44
CA LEU A 26 -5.63 12.40 7.20
C LEU A 26 -4.29 12.84 6.62
N ALA A 27 -3.36 11.90 6.38
CA ALA A 27 -2.07 12.23 5.77
C ALA A 27 -2.23 12.86 4.38
N ALA A 28 -3.18 12.39 3.57
CA ALA A 28 -3.47 12.96 2.27
C ALA A 28 -4.01 14.40 2.36
N ALA A 29 -4.88 14.67 3.33
CA ALA A 29 -5.38 16.02 3.59
C ALA A 29 -4.27 16.95 4.10
N ASP A 30 -3.46 16.48 5.07
CA ASP A 30 -2.39 17.26 5.70
C ASP A 30 -1.28 17.64 4.70
N THR A 31 -0.94 16.73 3.78
CA THR A 31 0.08 16.97 2.75
C THR A 31 -0.47 17.64 1.49
N GLY A 32 -1.80 17.73 1.35
CA GLY A 32 -2.45 18.20 0.14
C GLY A 32 -2.33 17.24 -1.06
N ALA A 33 -1.95 15.98 -0.82
CA ALA A 33 -1.76 14.98 -1.85
C ALA A 33 -3.02 14.79 -2.70
N LYS A 34 -2.87 14.86 -4.03
CA LYS A 34 -3.96 14.63 -5.00
C LYS A 34 -4.09 13.18 -5.43
N GLN A 35 -3.18 12.34 -4.97
CA GLN A 35 -3.10 10.93 -5.32
C GLN A 35 -2.77 10.13 -4.07
N VAL A 36 -3.45 9.02 -3.87
CA VAL A 36 -3.17 8.05 -2.81
C VAL A 36 -3.07 6.65 -3.43
N CYS A 37 -2.20 5.82 -2.86
CA CYS A 37 -1.98 4.46 -3.34
C CYS A 37 -2.07 3.48 -2.17
N LEU A 38 -2.60 2.29 -2.43
CA LEU A 38 -2.51 1.16 -1.50
C LEU A 38 -1.63 0.06 -2.12
N ALA A 39 -0.62 -0.38 -1.39
CA ALA A 39 0.28 -1.47 -1.80
C ALA A 39 0.52 -2.45 -0.65
N GLY A 40 1.05 -3.63 -0.97
CA GLY A 40 1.28 -4.72 -0.01
C GLY A 40 0.09 -5.66 0.15
N GLY A 41 0.31 -6.82 0.78
CA GLY A 41 -0.69 -7.89 0.86
C GLY A 41 -2.01 -7.45 1.52
N VAL A 42 -1.94 -6.60 2.54
CA VAL A 42 -3.13 -6.06 3.23
C VAL A 42 -3.97 -5.16 2.31
N ALA A 43 -3.37 -4.54 1.30
CA ALA A 43 -4.11 -3.76 0.30
C ALA A 43 -5.06 -4.61 -0.55
N ALA A 44 -4.97 -5.95 -0.52
CA ALA A 44 -5.96 -6.83 -1.12
C ALA A 44 -7.30 -6.88 -0.35
N ASN A 45 -7.36 -6.35 0.88
CA ASN A 45 -8.58 -6.36 1.68
C ASN A 45 -9.67 -5.46 1.06
N GLY A 46 -10.80 -6.06 0.69
CA GLY A 46 -11.90 -5.35 0.03
C GLY A 46 -12.52 -4.23 0.87
N ARG A 47 -12.63 -4.42 2.19
CA ARG A 47 -13.18 -3.40 3.10
C ARG A 47 -12.27 -2.18 3.18
N LEU A 48 -10.96 -2.38 3.29
CA LEU A 48 -9.97 -1.30 3.27
C LEU A 48 -10.02 -0.51 1.95
N ARG A 49 -10.07 -1.21 0.81
CA ARG A 49 -10.19 -0.58 -0.52
C ARG A 49 -11.43 0.32 -0.61
N GLN A 50 -12.56 -0.17 -0.12
CA GLN A 50 -13.82 0.59 -0.10
C GLN A 50 -13.67 1.88 0.74
N LEU A 51 -13.23 1.77 1.99
CA LEU A 51 -13.10 2.90 2.90
C LEU A 51 -12.15 3.99 2.35
N VAL A 52 -11.02 3.59 1.77
CA VAL A 52 -10.06 4.53 1.18
C VAL A 52 -10.63 5.21 -0.06
N ASN A 53 -11.33 4.46 -0.93
CA ASN A 53 -11.94 5.03 -2.12
C ASN A 53 -13.03 6.06 -1.78
N ASP A 54 -13.93 5.71 -0.85
CA ASP A 54 -15.01 6.59 -0.41
C ASP A 54 -14.47 7.88 0.24
N GLY A 55 -13.41 7.76 1.04
CA GLY A 55 -12.77 8.90 1.68
C GLY A 55 -11.98 9.77 0.71
N ALA A 56 -11.21 9.18 -0.20
CA ALA A 56 -10.39 9.91 -1.15
C ALA A 56 -11.24 10.71 -2.14
N GLN A 57 -12.40 10.18 -2.55
CA GLN A 57 -13.36 10.90 -3.38
C GLN A 57 -13.83 12.21 -2.70
N LYS A 58 -14.07 12.19 -1.38
CA LYS A 58 -14.45 13.39 -0.62
C LYS A 58 -13.31 14.43 -0.58
N LEU A 59 -12.06 13.98 -0.61
CA LEU A 59 -10.88 14.84 -0.67
C LEU A 59 -10.55 15.32 -2.09
N GLY A 60 -11.25 14.81 -3.12
CA GLY A 60 -10.89 15.04 -4.52
C GLY A 60 -9.55 14.41 -4.91
N ALA A 61 -9.10 13.39 -4.17
CA ALA A 61 -7.87 12.66 -4.45
C ALA A 61 -8.16 11.42 -5.31
N LYS A 62 -7.24 11.10 -6.22
CA LYS A 62 -7.31 9.90 -7.05
C LYS A 62 -6.69 8.70 -6.31
N VAL A 63 -7.39 7.58 -6.29
CA VAL A 63 -6.90 6.34 -5.68
C VAL A 63 -6.28 5.43 -6.74
N TYR A 64 -5.08 4.92 -6.45
CA TYR A 64 -4.42 3.88 -7.23
C TYR A 64 -4.42 2.58 -6.44
N LEU A 65 -5.05 1.56 -7.02
CA LEU A 65 -5.15 0.22 -6.45
C LEU A 65 -4.57 -0.78 -7.46
N PRO A 66 -3.51 -1.53 -7.11
CA PRO A 66 -3.04 -2.61 -7.97
C PRO A 66 -4.11 -3.70 -8.09
N GLU A 67 -4.09 -4.41 -9.22
CA GLU A 67 -4.80 -5.69 -9.35
C GLU A 67 -4.36 -6.63 -8.20
N LEU A 68 -5.27 -7.50 -7.74
CA LEU A 68 -5.01 -8.36 -6.58
C LEU A 68 -3.75 -9.22 -6.73
N LYS A 69 -3.49 -9.71 -7.96
CA LYS A 69 -2.29 -10.50 -8.29
C LYS A 69 -0.97 -9.74 -8.09
N PHE A 70 -1.00 -8.42 -7.99
CA PHE A 70 0.15 -7.55 -7.79
C PHE A 70 0.23 -6.96 -6.36
N CYS A 71 -0.69 -7.30 -5.46
CA CYS A 71 -0.64 -6.81 -4.07
C CYS A 71 0.44 -7.49 -3.23
N GLY A 72 0.72 -8.77 -3.47
CA GLY A 72 1.81 -9.50 -2.80
C GLY A 72 3.15 -9.32 -3.51
N ASP A 73 4.21 -9.82 -2.91
CA ASP A 73 5.56 -9.77 -3.48
C ASP A 73 5.62 -10.49 -4.82
N ASN A 74 6.10 -9.80 -5.85
CA ASN A 74 6.15 -10.34 -7.21
C ASN A 74 7.29 -9.73 -8.04
N GLY A 75 7.73 -10.42 -9.08
CA GLY A 75 8.80 -9.94 -9.95
C GLY A 75 8.43 -8.71 -10.80
N ALA A 76 7.13 -8.44 -11.02
CA ALA A 76 6.70 -7.30 -11.84
C ALA A 76 7.00 -5.97 -11.13
N MET A 77 6.82 -5.88 -9.80
CA MET A 77 7.19 -4.68 -9.05
C MET A 77 8.70 -4.42 -9.06
N ILE A 78 9.52 -5.49 -9.02
CA ILE A 78 10.98 -5.40 -9.09
C ILE A 78 11.42 -4.93 -10.48
N ALA A 79 10.84 -5.48 -11.54
CA ALA A 79 11.13 -5.06 -12.91
C ALA A 79 10.73 -3.60 -13.16
N ALA A 80 9.57 -3.16 -12.66
CA ALA A 80 9.12 -1.77 -12.76
C ALA A 80 10.08 -0.81 -12.03
N GLN A 81 10.49 -1.15 -10.80
CA GLN A 81 11.47 -0.34 -10.06
C GLN A 81 12.82 -0.30 -10.80
N GLY A 82 13.31 -1.44 -11.28
CA GLY A 82 14.56 -1.51 -12.04
C GLY A 82 14.55 -0.69 -13.32
N TYR A 83 13.42 -0.66 -14.04
CA TYR A 83 13.25 0.18 -15.23
C TYR A 83 13.41 1.67 -14.92
N TYR A 84 12.73 2.16 -13.88
CA TYR A 84 12.85 3.58 -13.50
C TYR A 84 14.23 3.93 -12.92
N GLN A 85 14.85 3.02 -12.17
CA GLN A 85 16.24 3.20 -11.70
C GLN A 85 17.23 3.30 -12.87
N TYR A 86 17.11 2.41 -13.86
CA TYR A 86 17.95 2.44 -15.05
C TYR A 86 17.81 3.74 -15.83
N ILE A 87 16.57 4.23 -16.02
CA ILE A 87 16.31 5.51 -16.68
C ILE A 87 16.89 6.70 -15.90
N ALA A 88 16.89 6.63 -14.56
CA ALA A 88 17.52 7.63 -13.71
C ALA A 88 19.06 7.55 -13.72
N GLY A 89 19.66 6.59 -14.43
CA GLY A 89 21.11 6.39 -14.49
C GLY A 89 21.69 5.60 -13.32
N HIS A 90 20.83 5.04 -12.45
CA HIS A 90 21.25 4.21 -11.33
C HIS A 90 21.49 2.78 -11.80
N THR A 91 22.76 2.39 -11.84
CA THR A 91 23.20 1.03 -12.19
C THR A 91 24.20 0.53 -11.17
N ALA A 92 24.22 -0.79 -10.96
CA ALA A 92 25.16 -1.43 -10.05
C ALA A 92 26.13 -2.35 -10.81
N GLY A 93 27.35 -2.50 -10.27
CA GLY A 93 28.31 -3.48 -10.74
C GLY A 93 27.97 -4.91 -10.27
N LEU A 94 28.77 -5.88 -10.71
CA LEU A 94 28.57 -7.30 -10.38
C LEU A 94 28.79 -7.64 -8.90
N GLU A 95 29.41 -6.74 -8.14
CA GLU A 95 29.69 -6.89 -6.71
C GLU A 95 28.53 -6.46 -5.80
N LEU A 96 27.38 -6.08 -6.38
CA LEU A 96 26.22 -5.65 -5.60
C LEU A 96 25.75 -6.77 -4.66
N ASN A 97 25.64 -6.46 -3.37
CA ASN A 97 25.21 -7.40 -2.35
C ASN A 97 23.79 -7.08 -1.82
N GLY A 98 23.12 -8.07 -1.25
CA GLY A 98 21.84 -7.90 -0.58
C GLY A 98 22.00 -7.21 0.78
N LEU A 99 21.16 -6.21 1.05
CA LEU A 99 21.09 -5.51 2.33
C LEU A 99 19.74 -5.78 2.98
N PRO A 100 19.65 -6.69 3.98
CA PRO A 100 18.37 -7.11 4.56
C PRO A 100 17.67 -6.01 5.38
N THR A 101 18.38 -4.94 5.73
CA THR A 101 17.89 -3.81 6.52
C THR A 101 17.91 -2.51 5.72
N LEU A 102 17.88 -2.58 4.39
CA LEU A 102 17.90 -1.40 3.53
C LEU A 102 16.63 -0.56 3.77
N PRO A 103 16.76 0.73 4.13
CA PRO A 103 15.61 1.58 4.35
C PRO A 103 14.99 2.03 3.02
N ILE A 104 13.71 2.43 3.04
CA ILE A 104 12.96 2.80 1.83
C ILE A 104 13.36 4.16 1.27
N ASP A 105 13.91 5.03 2.11
CA ASP A 105 14.46 6.35 1.80
C ASP A 105 15.96 6.30 1.49
N TYR A 106 16.47 5.11 1.15
CA TYR A 106 17.83 4.93 0.66
C TYR A 106 17.99 5.57 -0.73
N GLU A 107 18.97 6.48 -0.86
CA GLU A 107 19.39 7.10 -2.12
C GLU A 107 20.52 6.30 -2.81
#